data_AF-A0A849GLK2-F1
#
_entry.id   AF-A0A849GLK2-F1
#
_cell.length_a   1.000
_cell.length_b   1.000
_cell.length_c   1.000
_cell.angle_alpha   90.00
_cell.angle_beta   90.00
_cell.angle_gamma   90.00
#
_symmetry.space_group_name_H-M   'P 1'
#
loop_
_entity.id
_entity.type
_entity.pdbx_description
1 polymer ?
#
loop_
_entity_poly.entity_id
_entity_poly.type
_entity_poly.pdbx_seq_one_letter_code
_entity_poly.pdbx_strand_id
1 'polypeptide(L)'
;MKDGPSDPTPTASDAFWYGPDGQRFLRKAQWDDNGTTRTRWTLYLLGGTFEEVHPDASSGVDYVQRSQLSATVQHRYTQTGASGSSTFDYIHRDHLGSVDVITDEAGATLRNVSFDPYGGRRSSNWSSDISSAEFADVLSDADGLTGRGFTNHEHLNR
;
A
#
# COMPACT_ATOMS: atom_id res chain seq x y z
N MET A 1 -24.74 30.07 -24.05
CA MET A 1 -24.73 28.92 -23.14
C MET A 1 -23.29 28.79 -22.68
N LYS A 2 -23.02 28.88 -21.39
CA LYS A 2 -21.67 28.85 -20.84
C LYS A 2 -21.36 27.38 -20.57
N ASP A 3 -20.56 26.78 -21.43
CA ASP A 3 -20.07 25.42 -21.21
C ASP A 3 -19.29 25.44 -19.89
N GLY A 4 -19.78 24.69 -18.90
CA GLY A 4 -19.07 24.47 -17.66
C GLY A 4 -17.76 23.73 -17.95
N PRO A 5 -16.72 23.90 -17.11
CA PRO A 5 -15.51 23.12 -17.26
C PRO A 5 -15.88 21.63 -17.25
N SER A 6 -15.42 20.88 -18.25
CA SER A 6 -15.54 19.43 -18.27
C SER A 6 -14.81 18.89 -17.03
N ASP A 7 -15.54 18.26 -16.13
CA ASP A 7 -14.95 17.51 -15.03
C ASP A 7 -14.12 16.37 -15.66
N PRO A 8 -12.78 16.36 -15.54
CA PRO A 8 -11.99 15.31 -16.15
C PRO A 8 -12.41 13.99 -15.53
N THR A 9 -12.75 13.01 -16.38
CA THR A 9 -12.99 11.63 -15.94
C THR A 9 -11.84 11.21 -15.02
N PRO A 10 -12.12 10.70 -13.81
CA PRO A 10 -11.06 10.24 -12.92
C PRO A 10 -10.18 9.24 -13.68
N THR A 11 -8.89 9.56 -13.74
CA THR A 11 -7.88 8.79 -14.48
C THR A 11 -7.47 7.53 -13.75
N ALA A 12 -7.86 7.38 -12.47
CA ALA A 12 -7.63 6.19 -11.66
C ALA A 12 -8.94 5.43 -11.37
N SER A 13 -8.85 4.11 -11.34
CA SER A 13 -9.97 3.22 -11.03
C SER A 13 -9.51 1.98 -10.26
N ASP A 14 -10.39 1.48 -9.40
CA ASP A 14 -10.21 0.23 -8.67
C ASP A 14 -11.40 -0.70 -8.93
N ALA A 15 -11.10 -1.93 -9.33
CA ALA A 15 -12.07 -2.99 -9.49
C ALA A 15 -11.77 -4.11 -8.48
N PHE A 16 -12.81 -4.68 -7.90
CA PHE A 16 -12.73 -5.72 -6.88
C PHE A 16 -13.55 -6.94 -7.29
N TRP A 17 -13.01 -8.12 -7.06
CA TRP A 17 -13.69 -9.39 -7.27
C TRP A 17 -13.81 -10.17 -5.96
N TYR A 18 -14.94 -10.86 -5.84
CA TYR A 18 -15.35 -11.58 -4.64
C TYR A 18 -15.63 -13.04 -4.97
N GLY A 19 -15.27 -13.93 -4.05
CA GLY A 19 -15.55 -15.35 -4.14
C GLY A 19 -17.01 -15.68 -3.81
N PRO A 20 -17.43 -16.94 -4.00
CA PRO A 20 -18.77 -17.41 -3.61
C PRO A 20 -19.07 -17.26 -2.12
N ASP A 21 -18.04 -17.18 -1.29
CA ASP A 21 -18.07 -16.92 0.16
C ASP A 21 -18.18 -15.43 0.50
N GLY A 22 -18.24 -14.54 -0.50
CA GLY A 22 -18.28 -13.10 -0.33
C GLY A 22 -16.93 -12.48 0.05
N GLN A 23 -15.86 -13.28 0.15
CA GLN A 23 -14.53 -12.74 0.44
C GLN A 23 -13.92 -12.12 -0.80
N ARG A 24 -13.32 -10.94 -0.64
CA ARG A 24 -12.54 -10.30 -1.70
C ARG A 24 -11.28 -11.12 -1.95
N PHE A 25 -11.02 -11.48 -3.21
CA PHE A 25 -9.82 -12.26 -3.56
C PHE A 25 -8.92 -11.56 -4.58
N LEU A 26 -9.44 -10.55 -5.29
CA LEU A 26 -8.67 -9.81 -6.28
C LEU A 26 -9.04 -8.33 -6.28
N ARG A 27 -8.04 -7.49 -6.43
CA ARG A 27 -8.13 -6.07 -6.78
C ARG A 27 -7.33 -5.82 -8.04
N LYS A 28 -7.86 -4.97 -8.91
CA LYS A 28 -7.15 -4.38 -10.05
C LYS A 28 -7.22 -2.87 -9.91
N ALA A 29 -6.08 -2.24 -9.81
CA ALA A 29 -5.97 -0.80 -9.91
C ALA A 29 -5.48 -0.44 -11.31
N GLN A 30 -6.08 0.57 -11.93
CA GLN A 30 -5.61 1.15 -13.19
C GLN A 30 -5.55 2.66 -13.05
N TRP A 31 -4.50 3.29 -13.60
CA TRP A 31 -4.36 4.74 -13.60
C TRP A 31 -3.64 5.25 -14.85
N ASP A 32 -3.89 6.49 -15.24
CA ASP A 32 -3.09 7.17 -16.26
C ASP A 32 -1.83 7.77 -15.62
N ASP A 33 -0.69 7.52 -16.25
CA ASP A 33 0.59 8.14 -15.94
C ASP A 33 1.13 8.74 -17.24
N ASN A 34 0.88 10.04 -17.42
CA ASN A 34 1.29 10.83 -18.59
C ASN A 34 0.88 10.19 -19.93
N GLY A 35 -0.39 9.77 -20.04
CA GLY A 35 -0.94 9.13 -21.25
C GLY A 35 -0.66 7.63 -21.37
N THR A 36 0.03 7.03 -20.39
CA THR A 36 0.26 5.58 -20.31
C THR A 36 -0.64 4.98 -19.25
N THR A 37 -1.52 4.06 -19.64
CA THR A 37 -2.31 3.30 -18.66
C THR A 37 -1.43 2.31 -17.91
N ARG A 38 -1.35 2.50 -16.61
CA ARG A 38 -0.68 1.63 -15.65
C ARG A 38 -1.66 0.67 -15.03
N THR A 39 -1.19 -0.52 -14.64
CA THR A 39 -2.04 -1.54 -14.01
C THR A 39 -1.31 -2.23 -12.88
N ARG A 40 -1.99 -2.42 -11.75
CA ARG A 40 -1.54 -3.24 -10.62
C ARG A 40 -2.60 -4.25 -10.23
N TRP A 41 -2.16 -5.45 -9.88
CA TRP A 41 -3.02 -6.48 -9.31
C TRP A 41 -2.67 -6.74 -7.84
N THR A 42 -3.67 -7.09 -7.04
CA THR A 42 -3.47 -7.54 -5.67
C THR A 42 -4.40 -8.71 -5.40
N LEU A 43 -3.81 -9.86 -5.12
CA LEU A 43 -4.51 -11.08 -4.73
C LEU A 43 -4.60 -11.10 -3.20
N TYR A 44 -5.79 -11.39 -2.68
CA TYR A 44 -6.02 -11.62 -1.25
C TYR A 44 -6.34 -13.10 -1.08
N LEU A 45 -5.43 -13.83 -0.46
CA LEU A 45 -5.52 -15.28 -0.29
C LEU A 45 -5.65 -15.60 1.21
N LEU A 46 -6.17 -16.80 1.50
CA LEU A 46 -6.29 -17.30 2.88
C LEU A 46 -7.01 -16.31 3.81
N GLY A 47 -8.14 -15.75 3.35
CA GLY A 47 -8.91 -14.76 4.11
C GLY A 47 -8.20 -13.43 4.36
N GLY A 48 -7.22 -13.07 3.53
CA GLY A 48 -6.45 -11.82 3.66
C GLY A 48 -5.23 -11.92 4.57
N THR A 49 -4.91 -13.11 5.09
CA THR A 49 -3.67 -13.35 5.85
C THR A 49 -2.44 -13.49 4.94
N PHE A 50 -2.67 -13.74 3.65
CA PHE A 50 -1.66 -13.69 2.61
C PHE A 50 -2.10 -12.75 1.49
N GLU A 51 -1.19 -11.89 1.04
CA GLU A 51 -1.39 -11.03 -0.13
C GLU A 51 -0.26 -11.22 -1.13
N GLU A 52 -0.60 -11.20 -2.41
CA GLU A 52 0.39 -11.09 -3.48
C GLU A 52 0.06 -9.89 -4.35
N VAL A 53 1.02 -8.98 -4.50
CA VAL A 53 0.90 -7.78 -5.31
C VAL A 53 1.76 -7.96 -6.55
N HIS A 54 1.17 -7.70 -7.71
CA HIS A 54 1.88 -7.55 -8.98
C HIS A 54 1.82 -6.07 -9.35
N PRO A 55 2.89 -5.30 -9.09
CA PRO A 55 2.94 -3.87 -9.39
C PRO A 55 2.85 -3.59 -10.90
N ASP A 56 2.85 -2.31 -11.26
CA ASP A 56 2.96 -1.94 -12.67
C ASP A 56 4.31 -2.37 -13.25
N ALA A 57 4.32 -2.70 -14.54
CA ALA A 57 5.49 -3.19 -15.26
C ALA A 57 6.70 -2.24 -15.21
N SER A 58 6.53 -0.94 -14.96
CA SER A 58 7.67 -0.02 -14.79
C SER A 58 8.16 0.15 -13.35
N SER A 59 7.56 -0.51 -12.37
CA SER A 59 8.01 -0.42 -10.97
C SER A 59 9.42 -1.00 -10.76
N GLY A 60 9.84 -1.90 -11.66
CA GLY A 60 11.05 -2.73 -11.47
C GLY A 60 10.87 -3.88 -10.47
N VAL A 61 9.72 -3.93 -9.80
CA VAL A 61 9.33 -4.99 -8.85
C VAL A 61 8.48 -6.02 -9.60
N ASP A 62 8.86 -7.29 -9.51
CA ASP A 62 8.09 -8.37 -10.12
C ASP A 62 6.84 -8.66 -9.29
N TYR A 63 7.02 -8.90 -7.99
CA TYR A 63 5.92 -9.11 -7.06
C TYR A 63 6.32 -8.79 -5.61
N VAL A 64 5.30 -8.53 -4.79
CA VAL A 64 5.41 -8.41 -3.34
C VAL A 64 4.49 -9.42 -2.67
N GLN A 65 5.01 -10.22 -1.77
CA GLN A 65 4.22 -11.12 -0.93
C GLN A 65 4.15 -10.59 0.49
N ARG A 66 2.98 -10.72 1.12
CA ARG A 66 2.79 -10.34 2.51
C ARG A 66 2.12 -11.46 3.26
N SER A 67 2.73 -11.89 4.37
CA SER A 67 2.24 -13.00 5.18
C SER A 67 2.08 -12.56 6.62
N GLN A 68 0.90 -12.76 7.19
CA GLN A 68 0.67 -12.48 8.60
C GLN A 68 1.44 -13.49 9.46
N LEU A 69 2.30 -13.01 10.36
CA LEU A 69 3.08 -13.86 11.27
C LEU A 69 2.45 -13.99 12.66
N SER A 70 1.84 -12.90 13.15
CA SER A 70 1.15 -12.84 14.43
C SER A 70 -0.04 -11.87 14.35
N ALA A 71 -0.72 -11.56 15.44
CA ALA A 71 -1.78 -10.54 15.42
C ALA A 71 -1.27 -9.14 15.06
N THR A 72 0.01 -8.84 15.34
CA THR A 72 0.59 -7.49 15.22
C THR A 72 1.76 -7.39 14.23
N VAL A 73 2.27 -8.52 13.73
CA VAL A 73 3.42 -8.55 12.82
C VAL A 73 3.05 -9.20 11.49
N GLN A 74 3.40 -8.53 10.40
CA GLN A 74 3.30 -9.03 9.04
C GLN A 74 4.68 -9.02 8.39
N HIS A 75 5.02 -10.10 7.72
CA HIS A 75 6.22 -10.24 6.91
C HIS A 75 5.95 -9.75 5.49
N ARG A 76 6.89 -9.04 4.88
CA ARG A 76 6.84 -8.58 3.50
C ARG A 76 8.09 -9.01 2.75
N TYR A 77 7.88 -9.72 1.64
CA TYR A 77 8.91 -10.10 0.70
C TYR A 77 8.72 -9.35 -0.61
N THR A 78 9.78 -8.73 -1.12
CA THR A 78 9.77 -8.01 -2.40
C THR A 78 10.77 -8.65 -3.35
N GLN A 79 10.33 -9.06 -4.53
CA GLN A 79 11.19 -9.58 -5.60
C GLN A 79 11.34 -8.52 -6.69
N THR A 80 12.58 -8.19 -7.02
CA THR A 80 12.93 -7.16 -8.02
C THR A 80 13.70 -7.79 -9.17
N GLY A 81 13.15 -7.67 -10.38
CA GLY A 81 13.71 -8.20 -11.61
C GLY A 81 13.73 -9.74 -11.68
N ALA A 82 13.50 -10.26 -12.90
CA ALA A 82 13.33 -11.69 -13.19
C ALA A 82 14.49 -12.62 -12.75
N SER A 83 15.62 -12.06 -12.29
CA SER A 83 16.85 -12.79 -11.93
C SER A 83 17.56 -12.31 -10.65
N GLY A 84 16.86 -11.79 -9.63
CA GLY A 84 17.26 -12.17 -8.25
C GLY A 84 17.83 -11.11 -7.31
N SER A 85 17.18 -9.97 -7.12
CA SER A 85 17.29 -9.26 -5.84
C SER A 85 15.99 -9.40 -5.07
N SER A 86 16.09 -9.64 -3.76
CA SER A 86 14.93 -9.68 -2.89
C SER A 86 15.21 -9.00 -1.57
N THR A 87 14.18 -8.36 -1.00
CA THR A 87 14.24 -7.75 0.32
C THR A 87 13.17 -8.32 1.23
N PHE A 88 13.44 -8.27 2.54
CA PHE A 88 12.55 -8.72 3.59
C PHE A 88 12.34 -7.61 4.61
N ASP A 89 11.08 -7.26 4.85
CA ASP A 89 10.73 -6.29 5.88
C ASP A 89 9.63 -6.83 6.79
N TYR A 90 9.54 -6.26 7.99
CA TYR A 90 8.54 -6.59 8.99
C TYR A 90 7.71 -5.36 9.31
N ILE A 91 6.41 -5.50 9.15
CA ILE A 91 5.42 -4.47 9.43
C ILE A 91 4.87 -4.75 10.83
N HIS A 92 5.13 -3.82 11.74
CA HIS A 92 4.66 -3.85 13.13
C HIS A 92 3.42 -2.99 13.26
N ARG A 93 2.45 -3.49 14.02
CA ARG A 93 1.14 -2.87 14.18
C ARG A 93 0.81 -2.61 15.64
N ASP A 94 0.07 -1.54 15.87
CA ASP A 94 -0.51 -1.23 17.18
C ASP A 94 -1.69 -2.16 17.52
N HIS A 95 -2.27 -1.97 18.71
CA HIS A 95 -3.41 -2.77 19.18
C HIS A 95 -4.70 -2.56 18.36
N LEU A 96 -4.81 -1.48 17.59
CA LEU A 96 -5.92 -1.24 16.68
C LEU A 96 -5.65 -1.81 15.28
N GLY A 97 -4.44 -2.35 15.05
CA GLY A 97 -3.99 -2.89 13.77
C GLY A 97 -3.39 -1.86 12.82
N SER A 98 -3.24 -0.60 13.27
CA SER A 98 -2.58 0.45 12.50
C SER A 98 -1.11 0.12 12.30
N VAL A 99 -0.54 0.48 11.16
CA VAL A 99 0.91 0.37 10.93
C VAL A 99 1.64 1.37 11.83
N ASP A 100 2.64 0.90 12.56
CA ASP A 100 3.42 1.72 13.50
C ASP A 100 4.88 1.80 13.04
N VAL A 101 5.55 0.66 12.90
CA VAL A 101 6.98 0.62 12.54
C VAL A 101 7.19 -0.40 11.42
N ILE A 102 8.14 -0.11 10.54
CA ILE A 102 8.66 -1.08 9.57
C ILE A 102 10.15 -1.27 9.82
N THR A 103 10.59 -2.52 9.92
CA THR A 103 11.99 -2.88 10.11
C THR A 103 12.50 -3.77 9.00
N ASP A 104 13.80 -3.75 8.73
CA ASP A 104 14.46 -4.73 7.86
C ASP A 104 14.65 -6.08 8.57
N GLU A 105 15.32 -7.03 7.92
CA GLU A 105 15.63 -8.34 8.48
C GLU A 105 16.62 -8.34 9.65
N ALA A 106 17.41 -7.26 9.80
CA ALA A 106 18.31 -7.08 10.93
C ALA A 106 17.63 -6.39 12.12
N GLY A 107 16.38 -5.95 11.97
CA GLY A 107 15.61 -5.21 12.98
C GLY A 107 15.91 -3.72 12.99
N ALA A 108 16.63 -3.19 12.00
CA ALA A 108 16.83 -1.75 11.86
C ALA A 108 15.53 -1.10 11.37
N THR A 109 15.20 0.06 11.95
CA THR A 109 13.98 0.79 11.58
C THR A 109 14.13 1.42 10.19
N LEU A 110 13.30 0.95 9.26
CA LEU A 110 13.16 1.54 7.92
C LEU A 110 12.21 2.73 7.93
N ARG A 111 11.11 2.63 8.70
CA ARG A 111 10.10 3.70 8.76
C ARG A 111 9.32 3.68 10.06
N ASN A 112 8.96 4.87 10.54
CA ASN A 112 7.97 5.08 11.58
C ASN A 112 6.73 5.74 10.97
N VAL A 113 5.56 5.26 11.36
CA VAL A 113 4.25 5.72 10.89
C VAL A 113 3.41 6.05 12.11
N SER A 114 2.68 7.16 12.04
CA SER A 114 1.82 7.58 13.15
C SER A 114 0.50 8.13 12.60
N PHE A 115 -0.57 7.90 13.36
CA PHE A 115 -1.91 8.35 13.06
C PHE A 115 -2.49 9.10 14.26
N ASP A 116 -3.31 10.11 13.98
CA ASP A 116 -4.20 10.69 15.00
C ASP A 116 -5.38 9.73 15.29
N PRO A 117 -6.18 10.00 16.34
CA PRO A 117 -7.32 9.15 16.70
C PRO A 117 -8.40 9.01 15.62
N TYR A 118 -8.40 9.87 14.60
CA TYR A 118 -9.34 9.86 13.48
C TYR A 118 -8.71 9.28 12.20
N GLY A 119 -7.49 8.74 12.28
CA GLY A 119 -6.77 8.12 11.17
C GLY A 119 -6.00 9.09 10.27
N GLY A 120 -5.92 10.37 10.64
CA GLY A 120 -5.08 11.36 9.95
C GLY A 120 -3.61 11.04 10.15
N ARG A 121 -2.80 11.14 9.08
CA ARG A 121 -1.35 10.90 9.17
C ARG A 121 -0.66 12.00 9.97
N ARG A 122 0.23 11.61 10.86
CA ARG A 122 1.10 12.51 11.64
C ARG A 122 2.54 12.42 11.16
N SER A 123 3.36 13.38 11.57
CA SER A 123 4.81 13.24 11.43
C SER A 123 5.29 11.98 12.16
N SER A 124 6.31 11.34 11.59
CA SER A 124 6.89 10.08 12.08
C SER A 124 7.37 10.14 13.54
N ASN A 125 7.64 11.34 14.06
CA ASN A 125 8.07 11.59 15.44
C ASN A 125 6.92 11.94 16.40
N TRP A 126 5.67 11.82 15.95
CA TRP A 126 4.44 12.10 16.70
C TRP A 126 4.27 13.58 17.12
N SER A 127 5.17 14.48 16.75
CA SER A 127 5.21 15.85 17.29
C SER A 127 4.23 16.82 16.61
N SER A 128 3.80 16.51 15.38
CA SER A 128 2.97 17.40 14.57
C SER A 128 2.15 16.62 13.54
N ASP A 129 1.33 17.35 12.80
CA ASP A 129 0.80 16.90 11.53
C ASP A 129 1.93 16.63 10.53
N ILE A 130 1.62 15.83 9.52
CA ILE A 130 2.57 15.49 8.45
C ILE A 130 2.99 16.75 7.67
N SER A 131 4.29 16.92 7.44
CA SER A 131 4.78 18.00 6.58
C SER A 131 4.49 17.73 5.11
N SER A 132 4.51 18.77 4.26
CA SER A 132 4.33 18.60 2.80
C SER A 132 5.38 17.66 2.18
N ALA A 133 6.60 17.64 2.73
CA ALA A 133 7.67 16.76 2.28
C ALA A 133 7.42 15.29 2.67
N GLU A 134 7.03 15.03 3.92
CA GLU A 134 6.64 13.69 4.37
C GLU A 134 5.37 13.21 3.63
N PHE A 135 4.44 14.10 3.31
CA PHE A 135 3.26 13.77 2.54
C PHE A 135 3.60 13.40 1.09
N ALA A 136 4.53 14.14 0.46
CA ALA A 136 5.05 13.80 -0.86
C ALA A 136 5.77 12.45 -0.86
N ASP A 137 6.54 12.13 0.18
CA ASP A 137 7.18 10.82 0.37
C ASP A 137 6.12 9.70 0.42
N VAL A 138 5.07 9.87 1.24
CA VAL A 138 3.94 8.92 1.31
C VAL A 138 3.23 8.73 -0.04
N LEU A 139 3.09 9.78 -0.84
CA LEU A 139 2.49 9.72 -2.18
C LEU A 139 3.40 9.03 -3.20
N SER A 140 4.71 9.31 -3.15
CA SER A 140 5.71 8.70 -4.04
C SER A 140 5.94 7.23 -3.75
N ASP A 141 5.56 6.78 -2.55
CA ASP A 141 5.48 5.39 -2.13
C ASP A 141 4.22 4.71 -2.73
N ALA A 142 3.96 4.90 -4.03
CA ALA A 142 2.77 4.39 -4.74
C ALA A 142 2.69 2.84 -4.76
N ASP A 143 3.80 2.17 -4.45
CA ASP A 143 3.89 0.72 -4.20
C ASP A 143 4.01 0.36 -2.71
N GLY A 144 3.66 1.32 -1.86
CA GLY A 144 4.34 1.55 -0.61
C GLY A 144 4.29 0.49 0.44
N LEU A 145 5.22 0.64 1.37
CA LEU A 145 5.66 -0.35 2.35
C LEU A 145 4.56 -1.29 2.87
N THR A 146 3.33 -0.79 3.05
CA THR A 146 2.17 -1.58 3.46
C THR A 146 0.91 -1.40 2.60
N GLY A 147 0.77 -0.34 1.79
CA GLY A 147 -0.51 0.05 1.14
C GLY A 147 -1.70 0.22 2.12
N ARG A 148 -1.41 0.21 3.42
CA ARG A 148 -2.37 0.07 4.52
C ARG A 148 -2.00 1.05 5.64
N GLY A 149 -2.98 1.61 6.31
CA GLY A 149 -2.79 2.67 7.28
C GLY A 149 -3.43 2.38 8.63
N PHE A 150 -4.17 3.36 9.12
CA PHE A 150 -4.93 3.28 10.37
C PHE A 150 -5.86 2.08 10.36
N THR A 151 -5.92 1.35 11.49
CA THR A 151 -6.78 0.16 11.67
C THR A 151 -6.64 -0.90 10.58
N ASN A 152 -5.45 -1.01 9.96
CA ASN A 152 -5.16 -1.90 8.84
C ASN A 152 -6.02 -1.63 7.58
N HIS A 153 -6.68 -0.49 7.47
CA HIS A 153 -7.46 -0.19 6.28
C HIS A 153 -6.54 -0.04 5.07
N GLU A 154 -6.97 -0.61 3.95
CA GLU A 154 -6.32 -0.40 2.66
C GLU A 154 -6.62 1.03 2.21
N HIS A 155 -5.56 1.78 1.92
CA HIS A 155 -5.71 3.15 1.45
C HIS A 155 -5.64 3.16 -0.07
N LEU A 156 -6.64 3.77 -0.71
CA LEU A 156 -6.70 3.93 -2.17
C LEU A 156 -6.03 5.25 -2.56
N ASN A 157 -4.73 5.36 -2.30
CA ASN A 157 -3.95 6.54 -2.66
C ASN A 157 -3.41 6.32 -4.07
N ARG A 158 -4.05 6.91 -5.08
CA ARG A 158 -3.52 7.05 -6.44
C ARG A 158 -4.04 8.32 -7.08
#